data_AF-A0A4Y9RK96-F1
#
_entry.id   AF-A0A4Y9RK96-F1
#
_cell.length_a   1.000
_cell.length_b   1.000
_cell.length_c   1.000
_cell.angle_alpha   90.00
_cell.angle_beta   90.00
_cell.angle_gamma   90.00
#
_symmetry.space_group_name_H-M   'P 1'
#
loop_
_entity.id
_entity.type
_entity.pdbx_description
1 polymer ?
#
loop_
_entity_poly.entity_id
_entity_poly.type
_entity_poly.pdbx_seq_one_letter_code
_entity_poly.pdbx_strand_id
1 'polypeptide(L)'
;MSHAAVLLKYQDMLRLSQSMLDSARHGDWEALITHQSARGAIEAALVAIDQLTWPPGVAEQKRTLIEQVLAADAETRERVQAWMSEIDGSRRSAQTEKKLQGAYLSGS
;
A
#
# COMPACT_ATOMS: atom_id res chain seq x y z
N MET A 1 6.49 -6.61 -28.05
CA MET A 1 5.34 -6.32 -27.17
C MET A 1 4.51 -5.22 -27.81
N SER A 2 3.18 -5.28 -27.71
CA SER A 2 2.28 -4.21 -28.19
C SER A 2 1.95 -3.23 -27.05
N HIS A 3 1.56 -2.00 -27.38
CA HIS A 3 1.09 -1.05 -26.37
C HIS A 3 -0.09 -1.58 -25.56
N ALA A 4 -1.01 -2.31 -26.20
CA ALA A 4 -2.14 -2.95 -25.54
C ALA A 4 -1.69 -3.97 -24.48
N ALA A 5 -0.66 -4.77 -24.78
CA ALA A 5 -0.11 -5.73 -23.82
C ALA A 5 0.52 -5.05 -22.60
N VAL A 6 1.20 -3.92 -22.80
CA VAL A 6 1.79 -3.15 -21.70
C VAL A 6 0.70 -2.42 -20.88
N LEU A 7 -0.34 -1.88 -21.52
CA LEU A 7 -1.50 -1.29 -20.84
C LEU A 7 -2.26 -2.30 -19.98
N LEU A 8 -2.39 -3.56 -20.45
CA LEU A 8 -2.97 -4.63 -19.64
C LEU A 8 -2.15 -4.88 -18.37
N LYS A 9 -0.82 -4.78 -18.44
CA LYS A 9 0.04 -4.91 -17.26
C LYS A 9 -0.09 -3.75 -16.28
N TYR A 10 -0.28 -2.53 -16.78
CA TYR A 10 -0.64 -1.38 -15.93
C TYR A 10 -2.02 -1.54 -15.29
N GLN A 11 -2.99 -2.13 -15.97
CA GLN A 11 -4.30 -2.47 -15.40
C GLN A 11 -4.20 -3.56 -14.33
N ASP A 12 -3.35 -4.57 -14.54
CA ASP A 12 -3.06 -5.58 -13.51
C ASP A 12 -2.44 -4.93 -12.26
N MET A 13 -1.51 -3.99 -12.44
CA MET A 13 -0.94 -3.21 -11.34
C MET A 13 -2.01 -2.41 -10.59
N LEU A 14 -2.87 -1.70 -11.30
CA LEU A 14 -3.98 -0.94 -10.69
C LEU A 14 -4.89 -1.83 -9.86
N ARG A 15 -5.28 -2.99 -10.40
CA ARG A 15 -6.13 -3.95 -9.69
C ARG A 15 -5.48 -4.46 -8.41
N LEU A 16 -4.16 -4.67 -8.44
CA LEU A 16 -3.41 -5.09 -7.26
C LEU A 16 -3.33 -3.96 -6.23
N SER A 17 -3.03 -2.72 -6.63
CA SER A 17 -3.05 -1.55 -5.71
C SER A 17 -4.43 -1.31 -5.10
N GLN A 18 -5.51 -1.54 -5.84
CA GLN A 18 -6.88 -1.50 -5.30
C GLN A 18 -7.14 -2.62 -4.29
N SER A 19 -6.66 -3.83 -4.56
CA SER A 19 -6.77 -4.95 -3.62
C SER A 19 -6.00 -4.67 -2.32
N MET A 20 -4.79 -4.11 -2.42
CA MET A 20 -4.01 -3.65 -1.27
C MET A 20 -4.77 -2.58 -0.46
N LEU A 21 -5.36 -1.60 -1.14
CA LEU A 21 -6.15 -0.57 -0.48
C LEU A 21 -7.35 -1.16 0.25
N ASP A 22 -8.05 -2.12 -0.35
CA ASP A 22 -9.17 -2.80 0.29
C ASP A 22 -8.71 -3.63 1.49
N SER A 23 -7.59 -4.35 1.42
CA SER A 23 -7.01 -5.02 2.59
C SER A 23 -6.70 -4.03 3.72
N ALA A 24 -6.08 -2.89 3.40
CA ALA A 24 -5.78 -1.85 4.38
C ALA A 24 -7.04 -1.20 4.98
N ARG A 25 -8.13 -1.08 4.20
CA ARG A 25 -9.44 -0.58 4.68
C ARG A 25 -10.09 -1.53 5.68
N HIS A 26 -9.93 -2.83 5.48
CA HIS A 26 -10.52 -3.86 6.35
C HIS A 26 -9.58 -4.31 7.48
N GLY A 27 -8.34 -3.80 7.52
CA GLY A 27 -7.32 -4.23 8.49
C GLY A 27 -6.80 -5.65 8.24
N ASP A 28 -6.94 -6.17 7.02
CA ASP A 28 -6.42 -7.48 6.62
C ASP A 28 -4.93 -7.37 6.27
N TRP A 29 -4.10 -7.32 7.30
CA TRP A 29 -2.66 -7.07 7.15
C TRP A 29 -1.91 -8.25 6.51
N GLU A 30 -2.38 -9.49 6.72
CA GLU A 30 -1.78 -10.67 6.08
C GLU A 30 -2.02 -10.67 4.57
N ALA A 31 -3.25 -10.33 4.14
CA ALA A 31 -3.54 -10.14 2.72
C ALA A 31 -2.71 -8.99 2.13
N LEU A 32 -2.58 -7.87 2.85
CA LEU A 32 -1.80 -6.72 2.40
C LEU A 32 -0.32 -7.10 2.15
N ILE A 33 0.29 -7.88 3.04
CA ILE A 33 1.67 -8.37 2.88
C ILE A 33 1.78 -9.31 1.67
N THR A 34 0.80 -10.20 1.48
CA THR A 34 0.75 -11.11 0.33
C THR A 34 0.68 -10.35 -0.99
N HIS A 35 -0.17 -9.31 -1.06
CA HIS A 35 -0.27 -8.44 -2.23
C HIS A 35 1.01 -7.65 -2.51
N GLN A 36 1.70 -7.17 -1.48
CA GLN A 36 2.98 -6.47 -1.63
C GLN A 36 4.05 -7.38 -2.28
N SER A 37 4.07 -8.68 -1.98
CA SER A 37 4.96 -9.63 -2.64
C SER A 37 4.63 -9.79 -4.14
N ALA A 38 3.34 -9.94 -4.47
CA ALA A 38 2.89 -10.04 -5.85
C ALA A 38 3.21 -8.78 -6.68
N ARG A 39 3.22 -7.61 -6.03
CA ARG A 39 3.48 -6.32 -6.66
C ARG A 39 4.88 -6.25 -7.27
N GLY A 40 5.89 -6.72 -6.55
CA GLY A 40 7.29 -6.70 -7.01
C GLY A 40 7.47 -7.45 -8.35
N ALA A 41 6.73 -8.53 -8.58
CA ALA A 41 6.77 -9.27 -9.84
C ALA A 41 6.16 -8.47 -11.01
N ILE A 42 5.08 -7.74 -10.77
CA ILE A 42 4.44 -6.90 -11.81
C ILE A 42 5.33 -5.69 -12.12
N GLU A 43 5.96 -5.07 -11.11
CA GLU A 43 6.91 -3.97 -11.32
C GLU A 43 8.11 -4.40 -12.16
N ALA A 44 8.74 -5.52 -11.81
CA ALA A 44 9.85 -6.06 -12.57
C ALA A 44 9.46 -6.37 -14.03
N ALA A 45 8.26 -6.93 -14.24
CA ALA A 45 7.73 -7.15 -15.57
C ALA A 45 7.51 -5.85 -16.34
N LEU A 46 6.91 -4.82 -15.72
CA LEU A 46 6.68 -3.51 -16.35
C LEU A 46 7.98 -2.83 -16.76
N VAL A 47 9.00 -2.84 -15.90
CA VAL A 47 10.34 -2.30 -16.22
C VAL A 47 10.97 -3.00 -17.43
N ALA A 48 10.79 -4.31 -17.54
CA ALA A 48 11.35 -5.08 -18.65
C ALA A 48 10.61 -4.85 -19.99
N ILE A 49 9.29 -4.66 -19.96
CA ILE A 49 8.44 -4.67 -21.16
C ILE A 49 8.10 -3.27 -21.70
N ASP A 50 8.19 -2.23 -20.87
CA ASP A 50 7.82 -0.87 -21.25
C ASP A 50 9.01 -0.10 -21.84
N GLN A 51 9.42 -0.54 -23.02
CA GLN A 51 10.49 0.09 -23.82
C GLN A 51 9.95 0.78 -25.07
N LEU A 52 8.63 0.96 -25.15
CA LEU A 52 7.95 1.42 -26.36
C LEU A 52 7.97 2.95 -26.46
N THR A 53 8.06 3.47 -27.68
CA THR A 53 7.63 4.84 -27.96
C THR A 53 6.10 4.88 -27.95
N TRP A 54 5.52 5.75 -27.13
CA TRP A 54 4.07 5.81 -26.91
C TRP A 54 3.41 6.87 -27.79
N PRO A 55 2.44 6.50 -28.65
CA PRO A 55 1.61 7.48 -29.34
C PRO A 55 0.83 8.35 -28.34
N PRO A 56 0.55 9.63 -28.63
CA PRO A 56 -0.02 10.56 -27.66
C PRO A 56 -1.29 10.05 -26.94
N GLY A 57 -2.27 9.50 -27.69
CA GLY A 57 -3.50 8.99 -27.08
C GLY A 57 -3.30 7.77 -26.17
N VAL A 58 -2.31 6.93 -26.48
CA VAL A 58 -1.99 5.74 -25.69
C VAL A 58 -1.12 6.10 -24.48
N ALA A 59 -0.23 7.09 -24.64
CA ALA A 59 0.56 7.66 -23.55
C ALA A 59 -0.35 8.25 -22.46
N GLU A 60 -1.41 8.95 -22.88
CA GLU A 60 -2.40 9.52 -21.96
C GLU A 60 -3.12 8.44 -21.16
N GLN A 61 -3.58 7.36 -21.82
CA GLN A 61 -4.20 6.23 -21.14
C GLN A 61 -3.26 5.58 -20.11
N LYS A 62 -1.98 5.39 -20.47
CA LYS A 62 -0.96 4.90 -19.54
C LYS A 62 -0.77 5.85 -18.35
N ARG A 63 -0.71 7.16 -18.59
CA ARG A 63 -0.58 8.19 -17.55
C ARG A 63 -1.74 8.10 -16.56
N THR A 64 -2.99 8.02 -17.04
CA THR A 64 -4.17 7.88 -16.19
C THR A 64 -4.10 6.63 -15.30
N LEU A 65 -3.66 5.49 -15.84
CA LEU A 65 -3.51 4.27 -15.05
C LEU A 65 -2.45 4.43 -13.95
N ILE A 66 -1.31 5.05 -14.27
CA ILE A 66 -0.24 5.31 -13.29
C ILE A 66 -0.75 6.23 -12.17
N GLU A 67 -1.49 7.28 -12.51
CA GLU A 67 -2.06 8.19 -11.50
C GLU A 67 -3.05 7.50 -10.57
N GLN A 68 -3.88 6.60 -11.10
CA GLN A 68 -4.80 5.81 -10.29
C GLN A 68 -4.07 4.84 -9.37
N VAL A 69 -2.98 4.20 -9.84
CA VAL A 69 -2.10 3.36 -9.00
C VAL A 69 -1.51 4.18 -7.87
N LEU A 70 -0.93 5.34 -8.18
CA LEU A 70 -0.29 6.21 -7.18
C LEU A 70 -1.29 6.73 -6.14
N ALA A 71 -2.51 7.06 -6.55
CA ALA A 71 -3.57 7.47 -5.64
C ALA A 71 -3.98 6.35 -4.67
N ALA A 72 -4.17 5.12 -5.18
CA ALA A 72 -4.49 3.97 -4.35
C ALA A 72 -3.36 3.62 -3.36
N ASP A 73 -2.11 3.71 -3.81
CA ASP A 73 -0.93 3.49 -2.98
C ASP A 73 -0.78 4.55 -1.87
N ALA A 74 -1.09 5.82 -2.19
CA ALA A 74 -1.07 6.91 -1.21
C ALA A 74 -2.08 6.67 -0.10
N GLU A 75 -3.34 6.35 -0.45
CA GLU A 75 -4.38 6.05 0.54
C GLU A 75 -4.02 4.81 1.38
N THR A 76 -3.45 3.76 0.75
CA THR A 76 -2.98 2.57 1.46
C THR A 76 -1.92 2.95 2.52
N ARG A 77 -0.95 3.80 2.15
CA ARG A 77 0.10 4.26 3.05
C ARG A 77 -0.48 5.05 4.23
N GLU A 78 -1.41 5.97 3.98
CA GLU A 78 -2.06 6.76 5.02
C GLU A 78 -2.77 5.88 6.05
N ARG A 79 -3.48 4.84 5.59
CA ARG A 79 -4.17 3.89 6.47
C ARG A 79 -3.23 3.07 7.32
N VAL A 80 -2.16 2.53 6.71
CA VAL A 80 -1.13 1.79 7.44
C VAL A 80 -0.47 2.69 8.50
N GLN A 81 -0.15 3.94 8.16
CA GLN A 81 0.44 4.90 9.09
C GLN A 81 -0.50 5.26 10.25
N ALA A 82 -1.79 5.45 9.98
CA ALA A 82 -2.79 5.71 11.00
C ALA A 82 -2.86 4.54 11.99
N TRP A 83 -2.98 3.31 11.50
CA TRP A 83 -3.03 2.11 12.33
C TRP A 83 -1.75 1.91 13.17
N MET A 84 -0.57 2.12 12.58
CA MET A 84 0.70 2.09 13.32
C MET A 84 0.73 3.12 14.46
N SER A 85 0.21 4.32 14.21
CA SER A 85 0.14 5.39 15.21
C SER A 85 -0.79 5.03 16.38
N GLU A 86 -1.92 4.37 16.09
CA GLU A 86 -2.84 3.86 17.11
C GLU A 86 -2.21 2.79 18.00
N ILE A 87 -1.45 1.86 17.41
CA ILE A 87 -0.70 0.83 18.16
C ILE A 87 0.33 1.48 19.08
N ASP A 88 1.11 2.43 18.58
CA ASP A 88 2.12 3.13 19.38
C ASP A 88 1.51 3.99 20.49
N GLY A 89 0.35 4.59 20.24
CA GLY A 89 -0.43 5.28 21.28
C GLY A 89 -0.88 4.32 22.38
N SER A 90 -1.47 3.20 22.00
CA SER A 90 -1.96 2.16 22.92
C SER A 90 -0.82 1.60 23.79
N ARG A 91 0.35 1.30 23.18
CA ARG A 91 1.52 0.80 23.91
C ARG A 91 2.03 1.80 24.95
N ARG A 92 2.08 3.10 24.62
CA ARG A 92 2.50 4.16 25.55
C ARG A 92 1.53 4.33 26.72
N SER A 93 0.23 4.23 26.46
CA SER A 93 -0.78 4.31 27.52
C SER A 93 -0.64 3.16 28.53
N ALA A 94 -0.51 1.91 28.05
CA ALA A 94 -0.35 0.73 28.90
C ALA A 94 0.93 0.76 29.75
N GLN A 95 2.03 1.30 29.21
CA GLN A 95 3.27 1.50 29.99
C GLN A 95 3.11 2.57 31.07
N THR A 96 2.36 3.63 30.80
CA THR A 96 2.11 4.71 31.75
C THR A 96 1.24 4.22 32.90
N GLU A 97 0.20 3.46 32.61
CA GLU A 97 -0.68 2.85 33.63
C GLU A 97 0.09 1.89 34.55
N LYS A 98 0.95 1.01 34.01
CA LYS A 98 1.79 0.12 34.81
C LYS A 98 2.75 0.89 35.74
N LYS A 99 3.33 2.00 35.28
CA LYS A 99 4.20 2.84 36.12
C LYS A 99 3.44 3.46 37.28
N LEU A 100 2.23 3.96 37.04
CA LEU A 100 1.37 4.52 38.08
C LEU A 100 1.01 3.46 39.13
N GLN A 101 0.54 2.28 38.70
CA GLN A 101 0.23 1.17 39.61
C GLN A 101 1.44 0.75 40.44
N GLY A 102 2.63 0.66 39.83
CA GLY A 102 3.86 0.37 40.55
C GLY A 102 4.20 1.39 41.63
N ALA A 103 4.02 2.69 41.35
CA ALA A 103 4.27 3.77 42.31
C ALA A 103 3.28 3.76 43.49
N TYR A 104 2.01 3.43 43.24
CA TYR A 104 1.01 3.29 44.30
C TYR A 104 1.26 2.07 45.19
N LEU A 105 1.69 0.95 44.62
CA LEU A 105 1.99 -0.28 45.36
C LEU A 105 3.32 -0.27 46.12
N SER A 106 4.26 0.61 45.74
CA SER A 106 5.57 0.76 46.41
C SER A 106 5.65 1.94 47.38
N GLY A 107 4.58 2.76 47.45
CA GLY A 107 4.41 3.85 48.40
C GLY A 107 3.41 3.56 49.54
N SER A 108 2.95 2.32 49.67
CA SER A 108 2.12 1.81 50.78
C SER A 108 2.97 0.95 51.72
#